data_AF-A0A0S3U6B4-F1
#
_entry.id   AF-A0A0S3U6B4-F1
#
_cell.length_a   1.000
_cell.length_b   1.000
_cell.length_c   1.000
_cell.angle_alpha   90.00
_cell.angle_beta   90.00
_cell.angle_gamma   90.00
#
_symmetry.space_group_name_H-M   'P 1'
#
loop_
_entity.id
_entity.type
_entity.pdbx_description
1 polymer ?
#
loop_
_entity_poly.entity_id
_entity_poly.type
_entity_poly.pdbx_seq_one_letter_code
_entity_poly.pdbx_strand_id
1 'polypeptide(L)' 'MIETAVRNADEIMNAGKSDKYSTAIEWLKRVKAAYVASKRQAEWQTYRRDLALTHGKKRKLMTLLETAKL' A
#
# COMPACT_ATOMS: atom_id res chain seq x y z
N MET A 1 -8.47 -2.35 12.22
CA MET A 1 -9.03 -2.05 10.88
C MET A 1 -7.96 -1.64 9.87
N ILE A 2 -7.03 -0.75 10.22
CA ILE A 2 -5.93 -0.32 9.32
C ILE A 2 -4.88 -1.44 9.13
N GLU A 3 -4.45 -2.09 10.21
CA GLU A 3 -3.45 -3.17 10.18
C GLU A 3 -3.87 -4.37 9.33
N THR A 4 -5.17 -4.71 9.34
CA THR A 4 -5.71 -5.82 8.53
C THR A 4 -5.61 -5.52 7.04
N ALA A 5 -5.86 -4.27 6.65
CA ALA A 5 -5.75 -3.83 5.26
C ALA A 5 -4.29 -3.72 4.81
N VAL A 6 -3.39 -3.30 5.71
CA VAL A 6 -1.94 -3.34 5.53
C VAL A 6 -1.46 -4.78 5.31
N ARG A 7 -1.91 -5.72 6.15
CA ARG A 7 -1.51 -7.13 6.05
C ARG A 7 -2.03 -7.79 4.77
N ASN A 8 -3.27 -7.52 4.38
CA ASN A 8 -3.81 -7.96 3.09
C ASN A 8 -3.03 -7.38 1.91
N ALA A 9 -2.67 -6.09 1.97
CA ALA A 9 -1.84 -5.47 0.94
C ALA A 9 -0.46 -6.15 0.86
N ASP A 10 0.19 -6.38 2.00
CA ASP A 10 1.50 -7.04 2.06
C ASP A 10 1.46 -8.49 1.54
N GLU A 11 0.46 -9.29 1.95
CA GLU A 11 0.27 -10.66 1.46
C GLU A 11 0.08 -10.69 -0.07
N ILE A 12 -0.71 -9.76 -0.60
CA ILE A 12 -0.95 -9.66 -2.05
C ILE A 12 0.31 -9.20 -2.79
N MET A 13 1.05 -8.24 -2.23
CA MET A 13 2.32 -7.78 -2.79
C MET A 13 3.39 -8.89 -2.75
N ASN A 14 3.39 -9.70 -1.69
CA ASN A 14 4.33 -10.79 -1.49
C ASN A 14 4.03 -11.97 -2.43
N ALA A 15 2.75 -12.25 -2.68
CA ALA A 15 2.29 -13.31 -3.59
C ALA A 15 2.80 -13.18 -5.05
N GLY A 16 3.35 -12.03 -5.46
CA GLY A 16 4.09 -11.87 -6.71
C GLY A 16 3.27 -12.00 -8.00
N LYS A 17 1.96 -12.24 -7.91
CA LYS A 17 1.06 -12.32 -9.06
C LYS A 17 0.68 -10.91 -9.50
N SER A 18 1.12 -10.53 -10.71
CA SER A 18 0.84 -9.21 -11.29
C SER A 18 -0.66 -8.89 -11.36
N ASP A 19 -1.49 -9.91 -11.51
CA ASP A 19 -2.96 -9.82 -11.52
C ASP A 19 -3.54 -9.22 -10.22
N LYS A 20 -2.89 -9.49 -9.09
CA LYS A 20 -3.38 -9.05 -7.79
C LYS A 20 -2.88 -7.66 -7.38
N TYR A 21 -1.99 -7.03 -8.14
CA TYR A 21 -1.50 -5.69 -7.76
C TYR A 21 -2.62 -4.65 -7.76
N SER A 22 -3.61 -4.77 -8.65
CA SER A 22 -4.80 -3.93 -8.64
C SER A 22 -5.55 -4.00 -7.30
N THR A 23 -5.71 -5.22 -6.77
CA THR A 23 -6.34 -5.45 -5.46
C THR A 23 -5.51 -4.88 -4.32
N ALA A 24 -4.18 -5.01 -4.36
CA ALA A 24 -3.29 -4.40 -3.35
C ALA A 24 -3.42 -2.88 -3.32
N ILE A 25 -3.52 -2.23 -4.49
CA ILE A 25 -3.75 -0.79 -4.60
C ILE A 25 -5.10 -0.38 -4.00
N GLU A 26 -6.15 -1.18 -4.19
CA GLU A 26 -7.46 -0.96 -3.58
C GLU A 26 -7.38 -0.99 -2.04
N TRP A 27 -6.66 -1.97 -1.48
CA TRP A 27 -6.41 -2.03 -0.04
C TRP A 27 -5.64 -0.81 0.45
N LEU A 28 -4.58 -0.40 -0.24
CA LEU A 28 -3.82 0.81 0.09
C LEU A 28 -4.68 2.08 0.03
N LYS A 29 -5.62 2.20 -0.91
CA LYS A 29 -6.57 3.32 -0.95
C LYS A 29 -7.45 3.35 0.29
N ARG A 30 -7.95 2.19 0.75
CA ARG A 30 -8.73 2.08 1.99
C ARG A 30 -7.89 2.45 3.21
N VAL A 31 -6.64 1.98 3.26
CA VAL A 31 -5.67 2.33 4.32
C VAL A 31 -5.45 3.85 4.36
N LYS A 32 -5.13 4.48 3.22
CA LYS A 32 -4.97 5.93 3.11
C LYS A 32 -6.22 6.67 3.58
N ALA A 33 -7.40 6.25 3.13
CA ALA A 33 -8.67 6.86 3.55
C ALA A 33 -8.89 6.75 5.08
N ALA A 34 -8.60 5.60 5.68
CA ALA A 34 -8.71 5.39 7.12
C ALA A 34 -7.67 6.22 7.91
N TYR A 35 -6.44 6.34 7.42
CA TYR A 35 -5.41 7.21 8.01
C TYR A 35 -5.78 8.69 7.93
N VAL A 36 -6.31 9.15 6.79
CA VAL A 36 -6.81 10.53 6.60
C VAL A 36 -7.99 10.80 7.53
N ALA A 37 -8.96 9.88 7.60
CA ALA A 37 -10.09 9.98 8.53
C ALA A 37 -9.63 10.04 10.00
N SER A 38 -8.55 9.32 10.33
CA SER A 38 -7.96 9.32 11.67
C SER A 38 -7.02 10.50 11.94
N LYS A 39 -6.87 11.45 11.00
CA LYS A 39 -5.85 12.53 11.01
C LYS A 39 -4.41 12.04 11.21
N ARG A 40 -4.13 10.75 10.98
CA ARG A 40 -2.82 10.10 11.18
C ARG A 40 -1.98 10.15 9.90
N GLN A 41 -1.98 11.28 9.21
CA GLN A 41 -1.28 11.42 7.93
C GLN A 41 0.25 11.30 8.07
N ALA A 42 0.80 11.64 9.24
CA ALA A 42 2.21 11.43 9.56
C ALA A 42 2.57 9.93 9.61
N GLU A 43 1.74 9.11 10.27
CA GLU A 43 1.94 7.66 10.31
C GLU A 43 1.81 7.03 8.92
N TRP A 44 0.86 7.50 8.10
CA TRP A 44 0.74 7.06 6.71
C TRP A 44 2.00 7.34 5.89
N GLN A 45 2.63 8.51 6.05
CA GLN A 45 3.88 8.82 5.34
C GLN A 45 5.04 7.94 5.79
N THR A 46 5.17 7.67 7.09
CA THR A 46 6.18 6.75 7.63
C THR A 46 5.95 5.33 7.10
N TYR A 47 4.72 4.83 7.18
CA TYR A 47 4.33 3.52 6.67
C TYR A 47 4.59 3.41 5.15
N ARG A 48 4.21 4.43 4.37
CA ARG A 48 4.47 4.46 2.93
C ARG A 48 5.97 4.43 2.61
N ARG A 49 6.80 5.16 3.37
CA ARG A 49 8.26 5.11 3.20
C ARG A 49 8.81 3.73 3.49
N ASP A 50 8.38 3.10 4.58
CA ASP A 50 8.80 1.75 4.94
C ASP A 50 8.36 0.72 3.90
N LEU A 51 7.11 0.82 3.42
CA LEU A 51 6.58 0.03 2.32
C LEU A 51 7.40 0.22 1.04
N ALA A 52 7.76 1.46 0.69
CA ALA A 52 8.56 1.77 -0.48
C ALA A 52 10.01 1.27 -0.35
N LEU A 53 10.57 1.22 0.85
CA LEU A 53 11.89 0.63 1.13
C LEU A 53 11.84 -0.90 1.00
N THR A 54 10.84 -1.52 1.64
CA THR A 54 10.65 -2.98 1.66
C THR A 54 10.30 -3.53 0.27
N HIS A 55 9.36 -2.89 -0.42
CA HIS A 55 8.87 -3.33 -1.72
C HIS A 55 9.48 -2.56 -2.91
N GLY A 56 10.43 -1.65 -2.68
CA GLY A 56 11.05 -0.83 -3.73
C GLY A 56 11.78 -1.64 -4.81
N LYS A 57 12.18 -2.88 -4.51
CA LYS A 57 12.71 -3.81 -5.52
C LYS A 57 11.65 -4.27 -6.54
N LYS A 58 10.36 -4.19 -6.22
CA LYS A 58 9.24 -4.54 -7.14
C LYS A 58 8.81 -3.30 -7.93
N ARG A 59 9.56 -2.99 -8.99
CA ARG A 59 9.27 -1.87 -9.91
C ARG A 59 7.83 -1.81 -10.40
N LYS A 60 7.20 -2.95 -10.75
CA LYS A 60 5.78 -3.01 -11.16
C LYS A 60 4.83 -2.47 -10.08
N LEU A 61 5.07 -2.83 -8.82
CA LEU A 61 4.25 -2.36 -7.71
C LEU A 61 4.46 -0.85 -7.50
N MET A 62 5.70 -0.37 -7.55
CA MET A 62 6.00 1.06 -7.45
C MET A 62 5.33 1.86 -8.56
N THR A 63 5.41 1.40 -9.82
CA THR A 63 4.74 2.06 -10.95
C THR A 63 3.22 2.11 -10.75
N LEU A 64 2.60 1.05 -10.24
CA LEU A 64 1.17 1.03 -9.93
C LEU A 64 0.81 1.95 -8.76
N LEU A 65 1.67 2.03 -7.74
CA LEU A 65 1.49 2.91 -6.59
C LEU A 65 1.55 4.38 -7.00
N GLU A 66 2.52 4.72 -7.86
CA GLU A 66 2.70 6.05 -8.44
C GLU A 66 1.53 6.43 -9.36
N THR A 67 1.11 5.50 -10.23
CA THR A 67 -0.07 5.64 -11.09
C THR A 67 -1.34 5.87 -10.27
N ALA A 68 -1.48 5.18 -9.14
CA ALA A 68 -2.63 5.31 -8.25
C ALA A 68 -2.63 6.62 -7.43
N LYS A 69 -1.58 7.46 -7.53
CA LYS A 69 -1.38 8.69 -6.74
C LYS A 69 -1.62 8.47 -5.24
N LEU A 70 -1.26 7.29 -4.74
CA LEU A 70 -1.23 7.02 -3.32
C LEU A 70 -0.12 7.82 -2.68
#